data_AF-A0A449GZI6-F1
#
_entry.id   AF-A0A449GZI6-F1
#
_cell.length_a   1.000
_cell.length_b   1.000
_cell.length_c   1.000
_cell.angle_alpha   90.00
_cell.angle_beta   90.00
_cell.angle_gamma   90.00
#
_symmetry.space_group_name_H-M   'P 1'
#
loop_
_entity.id
_entity.type
_entity.pdbx_description
1 polymer ?
#
loop_
_entity_poly.entity_id
_entity_poly.type
_entity_poly.pdbx_seq_one_letter_code
_entity_poly.pdbx_strand_id
1 'polypeptide(L)' 'MAAAITPILQAGADDGSLRADVQAGDVVLLIAGSLMPVRDDAARTQRLLTLVLDALRPMEAG' A
#
# COMPACT_ATOMS: atom_id res chain seq x y z
N MET A 1 2.38 -8.32 11.82
CA MET A 1 1.61 -7.85 10.64
C MET A 1 2.51 -7.55 9.46
N ALA A 2 3.53 -6.69 9.56
CA ALA A 2 4.45 -6.39 8.45
C ALA A 2 5.07 -7.64 7.80
N ALA A 3 5.56 -8.59 8.60
CA ALA A 3 6.13 -9.85 8.11
C ALA A 3 5.16 -10.69 7.25
N ALA A 4 3.84 -10.51 7.40
CA ALA A 4 2.85 -11.26 6.63
C ALA A 4 2.67 -10.72 5.21
N ILE A 5 2.94 -9.43 4.97
CA ILE A 5 2.80 -8.82 3.64
C ILE A 5 4.13 -8.70 2.89
N THR A 6 5.26 -8.88 3.58
CA THR A 6 6.60 -8.88 2.97
C THR A 6 6.69 -9.78 1.74
N PRO A 7 6.20 -11.04 1.73
CA PRO A 7 6.25 -11.89 0.54
C PRO A 7 5.44 -11.35 -0.64
N ILE A 8 4.31 -10.67 -0.37
CA ILE A 8 3.45 -10.08 -1.39
C ILE A 8 4.17 -8.89 -2.05
N LEU A 9 4.76 -8.02 -1.24
CA LEU A 9 5.52 -6.86 -1.73
C LEU A 9 6.78 -7.30 -2.50
N GLN A 10 7.46 -8.35 -2.04
CA GLN A 10 8.60 -8.94 -2.75
C GLN A 10 8.19 -9.52 -4.10
N ALA A 11 7.12 -10.32 -4.14
CA ALA A 11 6.64 -10.89 -5.40
C ALA A 11 6.28 -9.81 -6.43
N GLY A 12 5.60 -8.75 -6.00
CA GLY A 12 5.25 -7.63 -6.90
C GLY A 12 6.46 -6.77 -7.31
N ALA A 13 7.49 -6.68 -6.46
CA ALA A 13 8.75 -6.05 -6.85
C ALA A 13 9.51 -6.91 -7.88
N ASP A 14 9.53 -8.22 -7.68
CA ASP A 14 10.22 -9.19 -8.56
C ASP A 14 9.56 -9.27 -9.95
N ASP A 15 8.23 -9.17 -10.04
CA ASP A 15 7.49 -9.15 -11.31
C ASP A 15 7.34 -7.75 -11.93
N GLY A 16 7.79 -6.71 -11.23
CA GLY A 16 7.75 -5.32 -11.68
C GLY A 16 6.38 -4.65 -11.60
N SER A 17 5.39 -5.25 -10.93
CA SER A 17 4.08 -4.63 -10.68
C SER A 17 4.04 -3.67 -9.50
N LEU A 18 5.02 -3.74 -8.60
CA LEU A 18 5.18 -2.86 -7.44
C LEU A 18 6.58 -2.25 -7.38
N ARG A 19 6.70 -1.08 -6.75
CA ARG A 19 8.00 -0.47 -6.42
C ARG A 19 8.74 -1.27 -5.34
N ALA A 20 10.07 -1.34 -5.43
CA ALA A 20 10.91 -2.14 -4.55
C ALA A 20 11.44 -1.39 -3.30
N ASP A 21 11.26 -0.08 -3.22
CA ASP A 21 11.85 0.80 -2.20
C ASP A 21 10.89 1.11 -1.03
N VAL A 22 9.90 0.23 -0.79
CA VAL A 22 8.92 0.38 0.29
C VAL A 22 9.14 -0.64 1.41
N GLN A 23 9.00 -0.19 2.65
CA GLN A 23 9.04 -1.08 3.81
C GLN A 23 7.64 -1.61 4.13
N ALA A 24 7.52 -2.91 4.39
CA ALA A 24 6.25 -3.54 4.74
C ALA A 24 5.57 -2.92 5.98
N GLY A 25 6.37 -2.40 6.93
CA GLY A 25 5.84 -1.70 8.11
C GLY A 25 5.06 -0.44 7.75
N ASP A 26 5.60 0.38 6.84
CA ASP A 26 4.99 1.63 6.41
C ASP A 26 3.70 1.38 5.63
N VAL A 27 3.68 0.34 4.78
CA VAL A 27 2.47 -0.06 4.05
C VAL A 27 1.36 -0.48 5.01
N VAL A 28 1.67 -1.29 6.03
CA VAL A 28 0.68 -1.67 7.06
C VAL A 28 0.17 -0.44 7.82
N LEU A 29 1.05 0.48 8.18
CA LEU A 29 0.68 1.71 8.89
C LEU A 29 -0.28 2.56 8.04
N LEU A 30 0.02 2.75 6.76
CA LEU A 30 -0.81 3.50 5.81
C LEU A 30 -2.17 2.84 5.59
N ILE A 31 -2.22 1.51 5.40
CA ILE A 31 -3.47 0.77 5.28
C ILE A 31 -4.30 0.94 6.57
N ALA A 32 -3.71 0.74 7.74
CA ALA A 32 -4.41 0.89 9.02
C ALA A 32 -4.98 2.31 9.20
N GLY A 33 -4.20 3.34 8.87
CA GLY A 33 -4.65 4.73 8.92
C GLY A 33 -5.79 5.03 7.93
N SER A 34 -5.73 4.46 6.73
CA SER A 34 -6.75 4.64 5.70
C SER A 34 -8.12 4.06 6.08
N LEU A 35 -8.15 3.07 6.98
CA LEU A 35 -9.36 2.42 7.48
C LEU A 35 -10.03 3.16 8.65
N MET A 36 -9.34 4.14 9.28
CA MET A 36 -9.90 4.90 10.41
C MET A 36 -11.27 5.56 10.13
N PRO A 37 -11.51 6.20 8.96
CA PRO A 37 -12.78 6.85 8.68
C PRO A 37 -13.90 5.88 8.27
N VAL A 38 -13.69 4.55 8.22
CA VAL A 38 -14.64 3.60 7.59
C VAL A 38 -16.06 3.64 8.17
N ARG A 39 -16.21 3.96 9.45
CA ARG A 39 -17.51 4.04 10.12
C ARG A 39 -18.31 5.29 9.74
N ASP A 40 -17.61 6.39 9.44
CA ASP A 40 -18.22 7.71 9.24
C ASP A 40 -18.22 8.13 7.76
N ASP A 41 -17.23 7.65 7.00
CA ASP A 41 -17.02 7.99 5.59
C ASP A 41 -16.30 6.84 4.86
N ALA A 42 -17.09 5.86 4.41
CA ALA A 42 -16.61 4.76 3.60
C ALA A 42 -16.00 5.23 2.26
N ALA A 43 -16.52 6.32 1.68
CA ALA A 43 -15.99 6.86 0.43
C ALA A 43 -14.58 7.45 0.62
N ARG A 44 -14.33 8.11 1.76
CA ARG A 44 -12.99 8.58 2.13
C ARG A 44 -12.03 7.42 2.38
N THR A 45 -12.49 6.36 3.05
CA THR A 45 -11.70 5.13 3.23
C THR A 45 -11.26 4.56 1.87
N GLN A 46 -12.20 4.43 0.93
CA GLN A 46 -11.91 3.96 -0.42
C GLN A 46 -10.87 4.84 -1.12
N ARG A 47 -11.06 6.17 -1.11
CA ARG A 47 -10.09 7.11 -1.72
C ARG A 47 -8.70 6.98 -1.11
N LEU A 48 -8.59 6.87 0.21
CA LEU A 48 -7.31 6.73 0.89
C LEU A 48 -6.63 5.40 0.56
N LEU A 49 -7.38 4.29 0.52
CA LEU A 49 -6.85 3.00 0.08
C LEU A 49 -6.35 3.05 -1.36
N THR A 50 -7.11 3.68 -2.27
CA THR A 50 -6.67 3.88 -3.66
C THR A 50 -5.35 4.65 -3.72
N LEU A 51 -5.19 5.73 -2.94
CA LEU A 51 -3.94 6.49 -2.89
C LEU A 51 -2.75 5.65 -2.38
N VAL A 52 -2.98 4.80 -1.37
CA VAL A 52 -1.93 3.89 -0.87
C VAL A 52 -1.53 2.90 -1.97
N LEU A 53 -2.50 2.29 -2.67
CA LEU A 53 -2.22 1.34 -3.74
C LEU A 53 -1.55 1.99 -4.96
N ASP A 54 -1.97 3.20 -5.32
CA ASP A 54 -1.35 3.97 -6.40
C ASP A 54 0.12 4.31 -6.08
N ALA A 55 0.41 4.64 -4.81
CA ALA A 55 1.78 4.94 -4.36
C ALA A 55 2.72 3.71 -4.36
N LEU A 56 2.18 2.49 -4.43
CA LEU A 56 2.94 1.25 -4.55
C LEU A 56 3.26 0.87 -6.00
N ARG A 57 2.66 1.53 -7.00
CA ARG A 57 2.98 1.28 -8.40
C ARG A 57 4.46 1.57 -8.69
N PRO A 58 5.05 0.94 -9.72
CA PRO A 58 6.43 1.19 -10.11
C PRO A 58 6.63 2.67 -10.40
N MET A 59 7.75 3.22 -9.94
CA MET A 59 8.13 4.57 -10.32
C MET A 59 8.66 4.53 -11.76
N GLU A 60 8.09 5.34 -12.65
CA GLU A 60 8.71 5.56 -13.95
C GLU A 60 10.10 6.16 -13.73
N ALA A 61 11.12 5.60 -14.39
CA ALA A 61 12.45 6.18 -14.40
C ALA A 61 12.36 7.53 -15.14
N GLY A 62 12.28 8.61 -14.37
CA GLY A 62 12.40 9.98 -14.88
C GLY A 62 13.80 10.29 -15.38
#